data_AF-A0A968YBQ7-F1
#
_entry.id   AF-A0A968YBQ7-F1
#
_cell.length_a   1.000
_cell.length_b   1.000
_cell.length_c   1.000
_cell.angle_alpha   90.00
_cell.angle_beta   90.00
_cell.angle_gamma   90.00
#
_symmetry.space_group_name_H-M   'P 1'
#
loop_
_entity.id
_entity.type
_entity.pdbx_description
1 polymer ?
#
loop_
_entity_poly.entity_id
_entity_poly.type
_entity_poly.pdbx_seq_one_letter_code
_entity_poly.pdbx_strand_id
1 'polypeptide(L)'
;MKNYPYQSCSKPSTGFTLPELLVGVLITTIALTLAGAGFVTLAQKSAKSDSEIDRRIDLNRAVEFMADEIREASSVSTSIPSGWSVPAGYTGILYLTRPSAPTTIVYYTGNAASTGWRNQLVIYRATASNDLGQPLVDGLANANPGCPGGSTTDGFQVSPATLTTITRQVTLCLLGYVPGQSNLQVKGQSGPRACEGTECSVGSLPNPS
;
A
#
# COMPACT_ATOMS: atom_id res chain seq x y z
N MET A 1 -28.46 -6.27 -86.04
CA MET A 1 -28.06 -5.82 -84.69
C MET A 1 -28.46 -6.92 -83.71
N LYS A 2 -27.49 -7.57 -83.05
CA LYS A 2 -27.73 -8.70 -82.13
C LYS A 2 -27.91 -8.14 -80.72
N ASN A 3 -29.09 -8.34 -80.13
CA ASN A 3 -29.39 -8.03 -78.74
C ASN A 3 -28.84 -9.16 -77.85
N TYR A 4 -27.99 -8.81 -76.88
CA TYR A 4 -27.57 -9.74 -75.83
C TYR A 4 -28.38 -9.43 -74.56
N PRO A 5 -29.15 -10.38 -74.03
CA PRO A 5 -29.85 -10.17 -72.78
C PRO A 5 -28.85 -10.15 -71.61
N TYR A 6 -28.92 -9.09 -70.79
CA TYR A 6 -28.24 -9.01 -69.51
C TYR A 6 -28.87 -10.02 -68.55
N GLN A 7 -28.13 -11.07 -68.20
CA GLN A 7 -28.55 -12.05 -67.21
C GLN A 7 -28.20 -11.51 -65.81
N SER A 8 -29.17 -10.85 -65.18
CA SER A 8 -29.05 -10.36 -63.81
C SER A 8 -28.93 -11.55 -62.86
N CYS A 9 -27.75 -11.69 -62.24
CA CYS A 9 -27.45 -12.76 -61.32
C CYS A 9 -28.03 -12.40 -59.94
N SER A 10 -29.34 -12.57 -59.74
CA SER A 10 -29.91 -12.53 -58.39
C SER A 10 -29.46 -13.81 -57.67
N LYS A 11 -28.48 -13.68 -56.77
CA LYS A 11 -28.18 -14.78 -55.85
C LYS A 11 -29.48 -15.11 -55.10
N PRO A 12 -29.94 -16.37 -55.10
CA PRO A 12 -31.10 -16.73 -54.29
C PRO A 12 -30.73 -16.48 -52.83
N SER A 13 -31.37 -15.49 -52.22
CA SER A 13 -31.36 -15.32 -50.78
C SER A 13 -32.23 -16.43 -50.20
N THR A 14 -31.64 -17.61 -50.02
CA THR A 14 -32.22 -18.67 -49.20
C THR A 14 -32.34 -18.15 -47.78
N GLY A 15 -33.57 -17.81 -47.37
CA GLY A 15 -33.89 -17.46 -46.00
C GLY A 15 -33.63 -18.66 -45.07
N PHE A 16 -33.13 -18.39 -43.87
CA PHE A 16 -32.91 -19.42 -42.86
C PHE A 16 -34.23 -20.12 -42.51
N THR A 17 -34.19 -21.45 -42.43
CA THR A 17 -35.32 -22.22 -41.92
C THR A 17 -35.42 -22.05 -40.39
N LEU A 18 -36.63 -22.13 -39.86
CA LEU A 18 -36.93 -21.99 -38.42
C LEU A 18 -36.03 -22.85 -37.50
N PRO A 19 -35.73 -24.13 -37.80
CA PRO A 19 -34.83 -24.94 -36.96
C PRO A 19 -33.36 -24.50 -37.01
N GLU A 20 -32.86 -23.96 -38.12
CA GLU A 20 -31.48 -23.46 -38.21
C GLU A 20 -31.29 -22.22 -37.33
N LEU A 21 -32.31 -21.36 -37.27
CA LEU A 21 -32.30 -20.18 -36.41
C LEU A 21 -32.35 -20.57 -34.92
N LEU A 22 -33.10 -21.61 -34.57
CA LEU A 22 -33.15 -22.15 -33.20
C LEU A 22 -31.77 -22.66 -32.74
N VAL A 23 -31.10 -23.44 -33.59
CA VAL A 23 -29.76 -23.98 -33.30
C VAL A 23 -28.74 -22.84 -33.19
N GLY A 24 -28.82 -21.84 -34.07
CA GLY A 24 -27.97 -20.65 -34.01
C GLY A 24 -28.11 -19.89 -32.70
N VAL A 25 -29.35 -19.66 -32.24
CA VAL A 25 -29.61 -19.00 -30.94
C VAL A 25 -29.04 -19.84 -29.78
N LEU A 26 -29.19 -21.16 -29.82
CA LEU A 26 -28.72 -22.07 -28.77
C LEU A 26 -27.19 -22.08 -28.65
N ILE A 27 -26.48 -22.14 -29.79
CA ILE A 27 -25.01 -22.06 -29.81
C ILE A 27 -24.54 -20.68 -29.33
N THR A 28 -25.21 -19.61 -29.76
CA THR A 28 -24.84 -18.24 -29.37
C THR A 28 -25.05 -17.99 -27.87
N THR A 29 -26.13 -18.51 -27.28
CA THR A 29 -26.37 -18.39 -25.82
C THR A 29 -25.32 -19.15 -25.01
N ILE A 30 -24.93 -20.34 -25.44
CA ILE A 30 -23.82 -21.08 -24.78
C ILE A 30 -22.52 -20.28 -24.87
N ALA A 31 -22.18 -19.76 -26.07
CA ALA A 31 -20.98 -18.96 -26.27
C ALA A 31 -20.97 -17.69 -25.40
N LEU A 32 -22.10 -16.97 -25.33
CA LEU A 32 -22.27 -15.78 -24.48
C LEU A 32 -22.11 -16.11 -23.00
N THR A 33 -22.63 -17.25 -22.55
CA THR A 33 -22.54 -17.68 -21.13
C THR A 33 -21.09 -17.98 -20.74
N LEU A 34 -20.36 -18.70 -21.61
CA LEU A 34 -18.94 -18.99 -21.40
C LEU A 34 -18.08 -17.72 -21.42
N ALA A 35 -18.33 -16.83 -22.40
CA ALA A 35 -17.64 -15.54 -22.49
C ALA A 35 -17.92 -14.66 -21.27
N GLY A 36 -19.18 -14.63 -20.80
CA GLY A 36 -19.58 -13.90 -19.60
C GLY A 36 -18.86 -14.39 -18.35
N ALA A 37 -18.78 -15.71 -18.13
CA ALA A 37 -18.04 -16.29 -17.00
C ALA A 37 -16.54 -15.96 -17.05
N GLY A 38 -15.94 -16.02 -18.25
CA GLY A 38 -14.54 -15.64 -18.46
C GLY A 38 -14.28 -14.16 -18.13
N PHE A 39 -15.16 -13.27 -18.57
CA PHE A 39 -15.03 -11.83 -18.31
C PHE A 39 -15.14 -11.50 -16.82
N VAL A 40 -16.09 -12.09 -16.10
CA VAL A 40 -16.25 -11.89 -14.65
C VAL A 40 -15.00 -12.35 -13.89
N THR A 41 -14.44 -13.50 -14.29
CA THR A 41 -13.21 -14.02 -13.67
C THR A 41 -12.03 -13.09 -13.89
N LEU A 42 -11.90 -12.53 -15.10
CA LEU A 42 -10.84 -11.57 -15.41
C LEU A 42 -11.02 -10.26 -14.62
N ALA A 43 -12.24 -9.72 -14.57
CA ALA A 43 -12.56 -8.50 -13.84
C ALA A 43 -12.25 -8.64 -12.33
N GLN A 44 -12.60 -9.77 -11.72
CA GLN A 44 -12.28 -10.05 -10.31
C GLN A 44 -10.77 -10.12 -10.06
N LYS A 45 -10.00 -10.70 -11.00
CA LYS A 45 -8.55 -10.74 -10.89
C LYS A 45 -7.92 -9.35 -11.01
N SER A 46 -8.40 -8.52 -11.94
CA SER A 46 -7.94 -7.14 -12.10
C SER A 46 -8.22 -6.32 -10.85
N ALA A 47 -9.45 -6.34 -10.34
CA ALA A 47 -9.80 -5.59 -9.12
C ALA A 47 -8.95 -5.98 -7.91
N LYS A 48 -8.59 -7.26 -7.80
CA LYS A 48 -7.70 -7.74 -6.74
C LYS A 48 -6.26 -7.24 -6.92
N SER A 49 -5.73 -7.30 -8.14
CA SER A 49 -4.39 -6.80 -8.47
C SER A 49 -4.28 -5.30 -8.22
N ASP A 50 -5.30 -4.54 -8.60
CA ASP A 50 -5.35 -3.09 -8.40
C ASP A 50 -5.28 -2.74 -6.91
N SER A 51 -6.04 -3.47 -6.06
CA SER A 51 -6.00 -3.26 -4.61
C SER A 51 -4.64 -3.52 -3.98
N GLU A 52 -3.87 -4.48 -4.49
CA GLU A 52 -2.51 -4.78 -4.02
C GLU A 52 -1.52 -3.68 -4.44
N ILE A 53 -1.66 -3.19 -5.67
CA ILE A 53 -0.84 -2.10 -6.21
C ILE A 53 -1.08 -0.82 -5.42
N ASP A 54 -2.34 -0.43 -5.21
CA ASP A 54 -2.72 0.74 -4.42
C ASP A 54 -2.15 0.63 -3.01
N ARG A 55 -2.29 -0.55 -2.38
CA ARG A 55 -1.73 -0.83 -1.06
C ARG A 55 -0.23 -0.62 -1.00
N ARG A 56 0.49 -1.11 -2.01
CA ARG A 56 1.94 -0.97 -2.09
C ARG A 56 2.36 0.49 -2.27
N ILE A 57 1.63 1.24 -3.08
CA ILE A 57 1.87 2.66 -3.31
C ILE A 57 1.69 3.45 -2.01
N ASP A 58 0.59 3.21 -1.28
CA ASP A 58 0.31 3.92 -0.03
C ASP A 58 1.34 3.61 1.06
N LEU A 59 1.72 2.34 1.20
CA LEU A 59 2.77 1.94 2.15
C LEU A 59 4.14 2.52 1.77
N ASN A 60 4.50 2.51 0.48
CA ASN A 60 5.75 3.13 0.03
C ASN A 60 5.78 4.62 0.32
N ARG A 61 4.69 5.35 0.02
CA ARG A 61 4.56 6.79 0.33
C ARG A 61 4.68 7.06 1.82
N ALA A 62 4.07 6.22 2.66
CA ALA A 62 4.18 6.34 4.11
C ALA A 62 5.62 6.12 4.60
N VAL A 63 6.31 5.13 4.05
CA VAL A 63 7.72 4.86 4.37
C VAL A 63 8.63 6.00 3.90
N GLU A 64 8.43 6.52 2.69
CA GLU A 64 9.18 7.68 2.17
C GLU A 64 8.97 8.91 3.05
N PHE A 65 7.72 9.19 3.43
CA PHE A 65 7.40 10.30 4.33
C PHE A 65 8.10 10.15 5.69
N MET A 66 8.00 8.98 6.34
CA MET A 66 8.70 8.71 7.59
C MET A 66 10.23 8.76 7.43
N ALA A 67 10.75 8.29 6.30
CA ALA A 67 12.18 8.34 6.00
C ALA A 67 12.69 9.78 5.89
N ASP A 68 11.92 10.68 5.28
CA ASP A 68 12.26 12.10 5.20
C ASP A 68 12.22 12.79 6.56
N GLU A 69 11.22 12.48 7.40
CA GLU A 69 11.20 13.00 8.77
C GLU A 69 12.35 12.46 9.63
N ILE A 70 12.77 11.21 9.43
CA ILE A 70 13.96 10.64 10.07
C ILE A 70 15.23 11.37 9.59
N ARG A 71 15.32 11.76 8.31
CA ARG A 71 16.47 12.54 7.79
C ARG A 71 16.54 13.93 8.40
N GLU A 72 15.39 14.54 8.68
CA GLU A 72 15.29 15.85 9.32
C GLU A 72 15.45 15.79 10.85
N ALA A 73 15.27 14.60 11.44
CA ALA A 73 15.39 14.40 12.88
C ALA A 73 16.84 14.61 13.37
N SER A 74 16.97 15.32 14.50
CA SER A 74 18.21 15.40 15.25
C SER A 74 18.45 14.13 16.07
N SER A 75 17.38 13.49 16.55
CA SER A 75 17.46 12.19 17.22
C SER A 75 16.23 11.34 16.96
N VAL A 76 16.45 10.02 16.96
CA VAL A 76 15.41 9.02 16.79
C VAL A 76 15.46 8.08 18.00
N SER A 77 14.29 7.71 18.53
CA SER A 77 14.13 6.80 19.65
C SER A 77 12.91 5.89 19.44
N THR A 78 12.90 4.76 20.11
CA THR A 78 11.77 3.82 20.20
C THR A 78 11.11 3.85 21.58
N SER A 79 11.71 4.56 22.53
CA SER A 79 11.19 4.76 23.88
C SER A 79 10.45 6.09 23.99
N ILE A 80 9.41 6.10 24.82
CA ILE A 80 8.61 7.30 25.12
C ILE A 80 9.54 8.38 25.73
N PRO A 81 9.65 9.57 25.11
CA PRO A 81 10.44 10.67 25.65
C PRO A 81 9.76 11.27 26.90
N SER A 82 10.56 11.89 27.76
CA SER A 82 10.07 12.52 28.99
C SER A 82 9.02 13.60 28.70
N GLY A 83 7.88 13.55 29.40
CA GLY A 83 6.80 14.52 29.23
C GLY A 83 5.88 14.25 28.04
N TRP A 84 6.02 13.08 27.40
CA TRP A 84 5.14 12.63 26.33
C TRP A 84 4.31 11.43 26.77
N SER A 85 3.05 11.39 26.37
CA SER A 85 2.13 10.28 26.62
C SER A 85 1.41 9.89 25.34
N VAL A 86 1.32 8.58 25.10
CA VAL A 86 0.56 8.00 23.99
C VAL A 86 -0.91 7.90 24.42
N PRO A 87 -1.89 8.26 23.57
CA PRO A 87 -3.30 8.09 23.88
C PRO A 87 -3.65 6.63 24.25
N ALA A 88 -4.66 6.46 25.11
CA ALA A 88 -5.09 5.12 25.54
C ALA A 88 -5.56 4.27 24.35
N GLY A 89 -5.12 3.01 24.29
CA GLY A 89 -5.45 2.08 23.20
C GLY A 89 -4.52 2.17 21.97
N TYR A 90 -3.46 2.97 22.05
CA TYR A 90 -2.44 3.08 21.01
C TYR A 90 -1.07 2.66 21.54
N THR A 91 -0.22 2.18 20.64
CA THR A 91 1.14 1.71 20.94
C THR A 91 2.15 2.56 20.19
N GLY A 92 2.99 3.29 20.93
CA GLY A 92 4.05 4.11 20.35
C GLY A 92 5.27 3.30 19.95
N ILE A 93 5.80 3.60 18.76
CA ILE A 93 6.82 2.77 18.09
C ILE A 93 8.05 3.61 17.73
N LEU A 94 7.84 4.83 17.25
CA LEU A 94 8.90 5.70 16.76
C LEU A 94 8.70 7.12 17.28
N TYR A 95 9.76 7.67 17.86
CA TYR A 95 9.81 9.00 18.43
C TYR A 95 10.95 9.75 17.75
N LEU A 96 10.63 10.87 17.11
CA LEU A 96 11.59 11.73 16.43
C LEU A 96 11.67 13.06 17.17
N THR A 97 12.89 13.53 17.38
CA THR A 97 13.14 14.90 17.83
C THR A 97 13.74 15.67 16.66
N ARG A 98 13.24 16.88 16.42
CA ARG A 98 13.73 17.78 15.36
C ARG A 98 14.25 19.08 15.97
N PRO A 99 15.22 19.73 15.31
CA PRO A 99 15.70 21.04 15.73
C PRO A 99 14.67 22.15 15.50
N SER A 100 13.74 21.95 14.54
CA SER A 100 12.70 22.91 14.16
C SER A 100 11.32 22.44 14.62
N ALA A 101 10.40 23.38 14.87
CA ALA A 101 9.04 23.05 15.30
C ALA A 101 8.24 22.28 14.21
N PRO A 102 7.39 21.31 14.60
CA PRO A 102 7.30 20.69 15.92
C PRO A 102 8.57 19.92 16.28
N THR A 103 9.01 20.14 17.53
CA THR A 103 10.27 19.63 18.10
C THR A 103 10.23 18.14 18.36
N THR A 104 9.05 17.57 18.57
CA THR A 104 8.85 16.13 18.76
C THR A 104 7.72 15.65 17.86
N ILE A 105 7.99 14.60 17.10
CA ILE A 105 6.99 13.88 16.31
C ILE A 105 6.97 12.45 16.81
N VAL A 106 5.78 11.89 16.95
CA VAL A 106 5.62 10.50 17.40
C VAL A 106 4.73 9.76 16.44
N TYR A 107 5.15 8.54 16.15
CA TYR A 107 4.37 7.55 15.45
C TYR A 107 3.94 6.45 16.38
N TYR A 108 2.66 6.14 16.31
CA TYR A 108 2.06 5.03 17.03
C TYR A 108 1.06 4.33 16.14
N THR A 109 0.80 3.08 16.46
CA THR A 109 -0.27 2.31 15.84
C THR A 109 -1.46 2.23 16.77
N GLY A 110 -2.63 2.09 16.17
CA GLY A 110 -3.84 1.73 16.87
C GLY A 110 -4.84 1.12 15.92
N ASN A 111 -5.82 0.45 16.50
CA ASN A 111 -6.98 0.04 15.73
C ASN A 111 -7.74 1.28 15.32
N ALA A 112 -8.13 1.37 14.05
CA ALA A 112 -9.08 2.38 13.65
C ALA A 112 -10.35 2.24 14.49
N ALA A 113 -10.88 3.37 14.99
CA ALA A 113 -12.21 3.39 15.58
C ALA A 113 -13.18 2.74 14.58
N SER A 114 -13.99 1.80 15.06
CA SER A 114 -14.84 0.85 14.32
C SER A 114 -15.95 1.47 13.45
N THR A 115 -15.81 2.73 13.07
CA THR A 115 -16.78 3.55 12.35
C THR A 115 -16.13 4.11 11.09
N GLY A 116 -15.94 3.30 10.05
CA GLY A 116 -15.48 3.76 8.73
C GLY A 116 -14.92 2.67 7.82
N TRP A 117 -14.39 3.08 6.67
CA TRP A 117 -13.60 2.25 5.72
C TRP A 117 -12.30 1.70 6.32
N ARG A 118 -11.92 2.17 7.51
CA ARG A 118 -10.75 1.76 8.27
C ARG A 118 -11.14 0.64 9.22
N ASN A 119 -11.01 -0.60 8.78
CA ASN A 119 -11.33 -1.78 9.59
C ASN A 119 -10.07 -2.48 10.15
N GLN A 120 -8.93 -1.78 10.17
CA GLN A 120 -7.62 -2.40 10.37
C GLN A 120 -6.68 -1.48 11.14
N LEU A 121 -5.48 -1.97 11.41
CA LEU A 121 -4.45 -1.23 12.11
C LEU A 121 -3.97 -0.04 11.25
N VAL A 122 -3.82 1.11 11.90
CA VAL A 122 -3.47 2.39 11.26
C VAL A 122 -2.25 2.97 11.96
N ILE A 123 -1.33 3.56 11.20
CA ILE A 123 -0.26 4.40 11.73
C ILE A 123 -0.77 5.82 11.84
N TYR A 124 -0.60 6.39 13.02
CA TYR A 124 -0.89 7.77 13.32
C TYR A 124 0.41 8.52 13.56
N ARG A 125 0.41 9.80 13.20
CA ARG A 125 1.47 10.76 13.45
C ARG A 125 0.94 11.88 14.33
N ALA A 126 1.51 12.04 15.51
CA ALA A 126 1.17 13.13 16.42
C ALA A 126 2.35 14.07 16.63
N THR A 127 2.03 15.34 16.84
CA THR A 127 2.99 16.40 17.15
C THR A 127 2.79 17.00 18.54
N ALA A 128 1.75 16.56 19.25
CA ALA A 128 1.42 16.96 20.61
C ALA A 128 1.21 15.72 21.49
N SER A 129 1.52 15.85 22.78
CA SER A 129 1.34 14.76 23.74
C SER A 129 -0.14 14.45 23.93
N ASN A 130 -0.48 13.16 24.06
CA ASN A 130 -1.84 12.66 24.24
C ASN A 130 -2.84 13.08 23.13
N ASP A 131 -2.32 13.47 21.96
CA ASP A 131 -3.12 13.76 20.77
C ASP A 131 -3.24 12.51 19.90
N LEU A 132 -4.44 12.26 19.35
CA LEU A 132 -4.72 11.21 18.36
C LEU A 132 -4.04 11.46 17.00
N GLY A 133 -3.55 12.67 16.78
CA GLY A 133 -2.74 12.99 15.62
C GLY A 133 -3.47 12.77 14.31
N GLN A 134 -2.70 12.66 13.22
CA GLN A 134 -3.21 12.45 11.88
C GLN A 134 -2.91 11.01 11.41
N PRO A 135 -3.89 10.32 10.81
CA PRO A 135 -3.67 9.00 10.23
C PRO A 135 -2.77 9.14 8.99
N LEU A 136 -1.66 8.40 8.95
CA LEU A 136 -0.73 8.40 7.84
C LEU A 136 -1.07 7.31 6.82
N VAL A 137 -1.27 6.08 7.30
CA VAL A 137 -1.59 4.93 6.46
C VAL A 137 -2.41 3.93 7.27
N ASP A 138 -3.44 3.37 6.65
CA ASP A 138 -4.31 2.35 7.24
C ASP A 138 -3.95 0.95 6.76
N GLY A 139 -4.82 -0.04 7.00
CA GLY A 139 -4.80 -1.38 6.39
C GLY A 139 -3.63 -2.29 6.76
N LEU A 140 -2.95 -2.02 7.87
CA LEU A 140 -1.80 -2.82 8.29
C LEU A 140 -2.26 -4.19 8.80
N ALA A 141 -1.46 -5.20 8.53
CA ALA A 141 -1.71 -6.56 8.98
C ALA A 141 -1.48 -6.69 10.48
N ASN A 142 -2.33 -7.47 11.14
CA ASN A 142 -2.16 -7.80 12.55
C ASN A 142 -1.13 -8.92 12.73
N ALA A 143 0.11 -8.66 12.30
CA ALA A 143 1.21 -9.61 12.36
C ALA A 143 2.56 -8.88 12.38
N ASN A 144 3.59 -9.55 12.89
CA ASN A 144 4.95 -9.02 12.92
C ASN A 144 5.50 -8.84 11.49
N PRO A 145 5.97 -7.62 11.12
CA PRO A 145 6.63 -7.38 9.84
C PRO A 145 7.93 -8.18 9.66
N GLY A 146 8.55 -8.70 10.71
CA GLY A 146 9.68 -9.64 10.61
C GLY A 146 11.03 -8.99 10.35
N CYS A 147 11.23 -7.75 10.77
CA CYS A 147 12.52 -7.08 10.68
C CYS A 147 13.45 -7.48 11.83
N PRO A 148 14.73 -7.83 11.56
CA PRO A 148 15.63 -8.27 12.61
C PRO A 148 15.91 -7.15 13.61
N GLY A 149 15.86 -7.46 14.91
CA GLY A 149 16.35 -6.57 15.98
C GLY A 149 15.56 -5.28 16.20
N GLY A 150 14.30 -5.18 15.75
CA GLY A 150 13.49 -3.97 15.86
C GLY A 150 12.47 -3.95 17.00
N SER A 151 12.07 -2.75 17.43
CA SER A 151 10.90 -2.52 18.30
C SER A 151 9.64 -2.86 17.53
N THR A 152 8.87 -3.82 18.03
CA THR A 152 7.80 -4.47 17.29
C THR A 152 6.43 -4.06 17.80
N THR A 153 5.56 -3.76 16.85
CA THR A 153 4.11 -3.84 17.03
C THR A 153 3.56 -4.53 15.78
N ASP A 154 2.33 -5.01 15.86
CA ASP A 154 1.65 -5.55 14.70
C ASP A 154 1.70 -4.55 13.53
N GLY A 155 1.98 -5.03 12.32
CA GLY A 155 1.94 -4.22 11.11
C GLY A 155 3.07 -3.20 10.93
N PHE A 156 3.77 -2.78 11.99
CA PHE A 156 4.83 -1.78 11.94
C PHE A 156 5.98 -2.10 12.89
N GLN A 157 7.19 -2.11 12.36
CA GLN A 157 8.41 -2.36 13.11
C GLN A 157 9.52 -1.40 12.71
N VAL A 158 10.34 -1.02 13.70
CA VAL A 158 11.49 -0.13 13.51
C VAL A 158 12.74 -0.83 14.03
N SER A 159 13.78 -0.94 13.22
CA SER A 159 15.07 -1.55 13.57
C SER A 159 16.24 -0.58 13.37
N PRO A 160 17.25 -0.54 14.25
CA PRO A 160 17.36 -1.28 15.50
C PRO A 160 16.38 -0.77 16.57
N ALA A 161 15.98 -1.65 17.50
CA ALA A 161 15.12 -1.33 18.62
C ALA A 161 15.73 -0.30 19.58
N THR A 162 17.06 -0.15 19.58
CA THR A 162 17.78 0.86 20.34
C THR A 162 18.76 1.55 19.43
N LEU A 163 18.61 2.86 19.31
CA LEU A 163 19.51 3.68 18.51
C LEU A 163 20.64 4.14 19.41
N THR A 164 21.83 3.65 19.10
CA THR A 164 23.07 4.08 19.76
C THR A 164 23.72 5.18 18.95
N THR A 165 24.64 5.94 19.55
CA THR A 165 25.43 7.00 18.88
C THR A 165 26.20 6.53 17.64
N ILE A 166 26.37 5.21 17.47
CA ILE A 166 27.05 4.56 16.35
C ILE A 166 26.08 4.06 15.26
N THR A 167 24.81 3.79 15.61
CA THR A 167 23.81 3.30 14.64
C THR A 167 23.03 4.48 14.08
N ARG A 168 23.53 5.05 12.99
CA ARG A 168 22.91 6.18 12.29
C ARG A 168 21.87 5.77 11.25
N GLN A 169 21.46 4.51 11.21
CA GLN A 169 20.50 4.00 10.23
C GLN A 169 19.35 3.29 10.92
N VAL A 170 18.15 3.61 10.48
CA VAL A 170 16.86 3.10 10.92
C VAL A 170 16.23 2.40 9.72
N THR A 171 15.87 1.13 9.90
CA THR A 171 15.04 0.37 8.97
C THR A 171 13.60 0.39 9.45
N LEU A 172 12.70 0.90 8.61
CA LEU A 172 11.26 0.86 8.81
C LEU A 172 10.68 -0.33 8.04
N CYS A 173 9.80 -1.08 8.69
CA CYS A 173 9.16 -2.24 8.09
C CYS A 173 7.67 -2.18 8.31
N LEU A 174 6.93 -2.11 7.22
CA LEU A 174 5.48 -2.14 7.20
C LEU A 174 4.99 -3.46 6.63
N LEU A 175 3.92 -3.98 7.22
CA LEU A 175 3.22 -5.14 6.73
C LEU A 175 1.77 -4.74 6.43
N GLY A 176 1.43 -4.64 5.15
CA GLY A 176 0.08 -4.40 4.67
C GLY A 176 -0.75 -5.67 4.65
N TYR A 177 -2.02 -5.55 5.01
CA TYR A 177 -3.02 -6.58 4.77
C TYR A 177 -3.64 -6.39 3.39
N VAL A 178 -3.81 -7.50 2.66
CA VAL A 178 -4.55 -7.57 1.40
C VAL A 178 -5.56 -8.73 1.50
N PRO A 179 -6.87 -8.48 1.37
CA PRO A 179 -7.88 -9.54 1.50
C PRO A 179 -7.63 -10.68 0.50
N GLY A 180 -7.49 -11.90 1.02
CA GLY A 180 -7.33 -13.10 0.19
C GLY A 180 -5.96 -13.23 -0.49
N GLN A 181 -4.91 -12.54 -0.02
CA GLN A 181 -3.52 -12.75 -0.43
C GLN A 181 -2.59 -12.88 0.80
N SER A 182 -1.33 -13.22 0.54
CA SER A 182 -0.25 -13.03 1.51
C SER A 182 -0.08 -11.55 1.85
N ASN A 183 0.32 -11.27 3.09
CA ASN A 183 0.59 -9.91 3.53
C ASN A 183 1.73 -9.27 2.71
N LEU A 184 1.62 -7.98 2.45
CA LEU A 184 2.58 -7.21 1.65
C LEU A 184 3.61 -6.53 2.56
N GLN A 185 4.89 -6.86 2.41
CA GLN A 185 5.96 -6.24 3.19
C GLN A 185 6.62 -5.09 2.41
N VAL A 186 6.75 -3.93 3.06
CA VAL A 186 7.53 -2.79 2.56
C VAL A 186 8.62 -2.47 3.56
N LYS A 187 9.84 -2.23 3.07
CA LYS A 187 11.00 -1.84 3.88
C LYS A 187 11.58 -0.53 3.38
N GLY A 188 11.92 0.36 4.30
CA GLY A 188 12.69 1.57 4.01
C GLY A 188 13.84 1.71 4.97
N GLN A 189 14.91 2.38 4.54
CA GLN A 189 16.06 2.67 5.37
C GLN A 189 16.37 4.16 5.34
N SER A 190 16.57 4.76 6.51
CA SER A 190 16.85 6.18 6.65
C SER A 190 17.66 6.46 7.90
N GLY A 191 18.45 7.53 7.89
CA GLY A 191 19.29 7.93 9.00
C GLY A 191 19.23 9.43 9.26
N PRO A 192 19.34 9.89 10.52
CA PRO A 192 19.45 11.31 10.82
C PRO A 192 20.69 11.90 10.16
N ARG A 193 20.59 13.14 9.68
CA ARG A 193 21.74 13.86 9.12
C ARG A 193 22.80 14.06 10.19
N ALA A 194 24.03 13.66 9.89
CA ALA A 194 25.18 13.99 10.71
C ALA A 194 25.72 15.35 10.26
N CYS A 195 25.62 16.36 11.12
CA CYS A 195 26.29 17.63 10.92
C CYS A 195 27.64 17.58 11.63
N GLU A 196 28.73 17.45 10.88
CA GLU A 196 30.09 17.67 11.37
C GLU A 196 30.56 18.99 10.75
N GLY A 197 30.39 20.11 11.48
CA GLY A 197 30.64 21.46 10.96
C GLY A 197 29.46 22.07 10.17
N THR A 198 29.76 22.94 9.20
CA THR A 198 28.77 23.75 8.42
C THR A 198 28.21 23.05 7.18
N GLU A 199 28.67 21.84 6.86
CA GLU A 199 28.24 21.11 5.66
C GLU A 199 27.44 19.86 6.05
N CYS A 200 26.17 19.81 5.65
CA CYS A 200 25.30 18.65 5.81
C CYS A 200 25.52 17.69 4.64
N SER A 201 26.30 16.63 4.81
CA SER A 201 26.45 15.59 3.79
C SER A 201 25.32 14.56 3.88
N VAL A 202 24.68 14.26 2.75
CA VAL A 202 23.56 13.32 2.65
C VAL A 202 24.11 11.90 2.70
N GLY A 203 23.72 11.11 3.71
CA GLY A 203 24.09 9.69 3.78
C GLY A 203 23.62 8.97 2.52
N SER A 204 24.56 8.47 1.73
CA SER A 204 24.30 7.73 0.50
C SER A 204 23.62 6.40 0.78
N LEU A 205 22.56 6.12 0.01
CA LEU A 205 21.86 4.83 0.00
C LEU A 205 22.81 3.72 -0.48
N PRO A 206 22.85 2.54 0.16
CA PRO A 206 23.41 1.37 -0.48
C PRO A 206 22.53 0.93 -1.65
N ASN A 207 23.18 0.60 -2.75
CA ASN A 207 22.60 0.12 -4.00
C ASN A 207 21.72 -1.12 -3.73
N PRO A 208 20.47 -1.20 -4.22
CA PRO A 208 19.66 -2.39 -4.03
C PRO A 208 20.30 -3.59 -4.75
N SER A 209 20.60 -4.65 -3.99
CA SER A 209 20.89 -6.00 -4.52
C SER A 209 19.70 -6.91 -4.30
#